data_AF-I9P5K8-F1
#
_entry.id   AF-I9P5K8-F1
#
_cell.length_a   1.000
_cell.length_b   1.000
_cell.length_c   1.000
_cell.angle_alpha   90.00
_cell.angle_beta   90.00
_cell.angle_gamma   90.00
#
_symmetry.space_group_name_H-M   'P 1'
#
loop_
_entity.id
_entity.type
_entity.pdbx_description
1 polymer ?
#
loop_
_entity_poly.entity_id
_entity_poly.type
_entity_poly.pdbx_seq_one_letter_code
_entity_poly.pdbx_strand_id
1 'polypeptide(L)'
;MWSKNTQKYLEKILNHPGLSFKKINKYKYLLYCNDLKWYLWPRSGRYQKISSEGVVSEMYMGELKDFYHRYLTGELDLSENFGKTWSNEDDDILYDMINLAYTCRQIADELKRHPKSVAIRLVKYFDDETLHKLLTEDMYDVPVRELVDWR
;
A
#
# COMPACT_ATOMS: atom_id res chain seq x y z
N MET A 1 -18.32 11.21 -14.13
CA MET A 1 -17.21 11.79 -14.92
C MET A 1 -15.90 11.41 -14.26
N TRP A 2 -14.83 11.11 -15.02
CA TRP A 2 -13.49 10.93 -14.42
C TRP A 2 -12.92 12.29 -14.03
N SER A 3 -12.03 12.31 -13.02
CA SER A 3 -11.24 13.52 -12.77
C SER A 3 -10.28 13.74 -13.94
N LYS A 4 -9.93 15.00 -14.23
CA LYS A 4 -8.94 15.34 -15.28
C LYS A 4 -7.59 14.64 -15.04
N ASN A 5 -7.18 14.52 -13.77
CA ASN A 5 -5.94 13.83 -13.40
C ASN A 5 -6.02 12.32 -13.62
N THR A 6 -7.13 11.68 -13.25
CA THR A 6 -7.35 10.25 -13.50
C THR A 6 -7.28 9.93 -15.00
N GLN A 7 -7.94 10.74 -15.83
CA GLN A 7 -7.92 10.55 -17.27
C GLN A 7 -6.50 10.72 -17.84
N LYS A 8 -5.81 11.82 -17.49
CA LYS A 8 -4.44 12.10 -17.92
C LYS A 8 -3.48 10.94 -17.61
N TYR A 9 -3.51 10.41 -16.38
CA TYR A 9 -2.58 9.33 -16.01
C TYR A 9 -3.00 7.98 -16.55
N LEU A 10 -4.29 7.70 -16.75
CA LEU A 10 -4.68 6.50 -17.47
C LEU A 10 -4.17 6.53 -18.91
N GLU A 11 -4.31 7.66 -19.61
CA GLU A 11 -3.77 7.82 -20.96
C GLU A 11 -2.25 7.63 -20.98
N LYS A 12 -1.50 8.17 -20.02
CA LYS A 12 -0.06 7.92 -19.89
C LYS A 12 0.28 6.45 -19.67
N ILE A 13 -0.45 5.78 -18.78
CA ILE A 13 -0.28 4.35 -18.51
C ILE A 13 -0.49 3.58 -19.81
N LEU A 14 -1.66 3.70 -20.44
CA LEU A 14 -2.04 2.89 -21.60
C LEU A 14 -1.18 3.13 -22.85
N ASN A 15 -0.47 4.26 -22.93
CA ASN A 15 0.45 4.58 -24.02
C ASN A 15 1.93 4.41 -23.63
N HIS A 16 2.24 3.83 -22.46
CA HIS A 16 3.62 3.66 -22.02
C HIS A 16 4.37 2.65 -22.93
N PRO A 17 5.60 2.95 -23.38
CA PRO A 17 6.37 2.04 -24.24
C PRO A 17 6.55 0.66 -23.61
N GLY A 18 6.29 -0.40 -24.38
CA GLY A 18 6.41 -1.78 -23.89
C GLY A 18 5.26 -2.26 -22.99
N LEU A 19 4.28 -1.42 -22.68
CA LEU A 19 3.04 -1.85 -22.01
C LEU A 19 2.11 -2.49 -23.04
N SER A 20 1.60 -3.68 -22.74
CA SER A 20 0.39 -4.21 -23.36
C SER A 20 -0.75 -4.29 -22.34
N PHE A 21 -1.99 -4.15 -22.81
CA PHE A 21 -3.14 -4.21 -21.92
C PHE A 21 -4.36 -4.87 -22.55
N LYS A 22 -5.19 -5.46 -21.70
CA LYS A 22 -6.52 -5.96 -22.03
C LYS A 22 -7.56 -5.27 -21.16
N LYS A 23 -8.55 -4.64 -21.80
CA LYS A 23 -9.72 -4.13 -21.07
C LYS A 23 -10.62 -5.32 -20.71
N ILE A 24 -10.78 -5.59 -19.42
CA ILE A 24 -11.60 -6.71 -18.92
C ILE A 24 -13.07 -6.31 -18.89
N ASN A 25 -13.37 -5.10 -18.42
CA ASN A 25 -14.70 -4.52 -18.43
C ASN A 25 -14.62 -2.98 -18.40
N LYS A 26 -15.75 -2.29 -18.24
CA LYS A 26 -15.80 -0.82 -18.19
C LYS A 26 -14.96 -0.17 -17.06
N TYR A 27 -14.57 -0.94 -16.04
CA TYR A 27 -13.87 -0.44 -14.86
C TYR A 27 -12.48 -1.04 -14.63
N LYS A 28 -12.16 -2.17 -15.28
CA LYS A 28 -10.99 -3.00 -14.97
C LYS A 28 -10.14 -3.25 -16.20
N TYR A 29 -8.85 -3.03 -16.05
CA TYR A 29 -7.81 -3.33 -17.03
C TYR A 29 -6.87 -4.39 -16.47
N LEU A 30 -6.32 -5.19 -17.37
CA LEU A 30 -5.20 -6.09 -17.11
C LEU A 30 -4.01 -5.55 -17.90
N LEU A 31 -2.92 -5.25 -17.20
CA LEU A 31 -1.71 -4.62 -17.72
C LEU A 31 -0.56 -5.62 -17.69
N TYR A 32 0.33 -5.54 -18.67
CA TYR A 32 1.55 -6.34 -18.79
C TYR A 32 2.71 -5.43 -19.21
N CYS A 33 3.77 -5.37 -18.41
CA CYS A 33 4.99 -4.60 -18.72
C CYS A 33 6.16 -5.16 -17.92
N ASN A 34 7.31 -5.42 -18.58
CA ASN A 34 8.56 -5.86 -17.93
C ASN A 34 8.35 -7.01 -16.92
N ASP A 35 7.71 -8.10 -17.36
CA ASP A 35 7.31 -9.28 -16.56
C ASP A 35 6.31 -9.02 -15.42
N LEU A 36 5.93 -7.77 -15.20
CA LEU A 36 4.90 -7.40 -14.24
C LEU A 36 3.51 -7.51 -14.86
N LYS A 37 2.59 -8.09 -14.10
CA LYS A 37 1.18 -8.20 -14.43
C LYS A 37 0.36 -7.51 -13.36
N TRP A 38 -0.55 -6.63 -13.77
CA TRP A 38 -1.38 -5.87 -12.84
C TRP A 38 -2.83 -5.84 -13.26
N TYR A 39 -3.74 -6.06 -12.31
CA TYR A 39 -5.09 -5.54 -12.45
C TYR A 39 -5.13 -4.08 -12.02
N LEU A 40 -5.79 -3.24 -12.81
CA LEU A 40 -5.97 -1.81 -12.54
C LEU A 40 -7.45 -1.43 -12.62
N TRP A 41 -7.94 -0.72 -11.62
CA TRP A 41 -9.26 -0.06 -11.61
C TRP A 41 -9.08 1.45 -11.53
N PRO A 42 -9.00 2.14 -12.68
CA PRO A 42 -8.58 3.54 -12.76
C PRO A 42 -9.43 4.48 -11.92
N ARG A 43 -10.75 4.25 -11.87
CA ARG A 43 -11.68 5.14 -11.18
C ARG A 43 -11.53 5.10 -9.66
N SER A 44 -11.18 3.95 -9.10
CA SER A 44 -11.05 3.78 -7.64
C SER A 44 -9.60 3.84 -7.16
N GLY A 45 -8.62 3.98 -8.05
CA GLY A 45 -7.21 3.91 -7.67
C GLY A 45 -6.76 2.54 -7.15
N ARG A 46 -7.53 1.49 -7.47
CA ARG A 46 -7.26 0.12 -7.00
C ARG A 46 -6.36 -0.60 -7.97
N TYR A 47 -5.41 -1.36 -7.46
CA TYR A 47 -4.59 -2.26 -8.28
C TYR A 47 -4.15 -3.51 -7.52
N GLN A 48 -3.88 -4.59 -8.24
CA GLN A 48 -3.38 -5.86 -7.68
C GLN A 48 -2.27 -6.41 -8.56
N LYS A 49 -1.20 -6.88 -7.94
CA LYS A 49 -0.10 -7.57 -8.62
C LYS A 49 -0.53 -9.00 -8.91
N ILE A 50 -0.11 -9.52 -10.04
CA ILE A 50 -0.28 -10.92 -10.40
C ILE A 50 1.13 -11.50 -10.56
N SER A 51 1.44 -12.54 -9.80
CA SER A 51 2.72 -13.24 -9.90
C SER A 51 2.85 -14.00 -11.22
N SER A 52 4.06 -14.48 -11.51
CA SER A 52 4.32 -15.39 -12.64
C SER A 52 3.45 -16.65 -12.58
N GLU A 53 3.17 -17.14 -11.37
CA GLU A 53 2.33 -18.31 -11.06
C GLU A 53 0.82 -18.01 -11.11
N GLY A 54 0.44 -16.74 -11.32
CA GLY A 54 -0.96 -16.32 -11.39
C GLY A 54 -1.61 -16.01 -10.03
N VAL A 55 -0.85 -16.05 -8.94
CA VAL A 55 -1.31 -15.64 -7.60
C VAL A 55 -1.57 -14.14 -7.62
N VAL A 56 -2.77 -13.74 -7.19
CA VAL A 56 -3.17 -12.33 -7.12
C VAL A 56 -2.91 -11.83 -5.71
N SER A 57 -2.14 -10.74 -5.60
CA SER A 57 -1.86 -10.09 -4.32
C SER A 57 -3.12 -9.51 -3.66
N GLU A 58 -2.99 -9.09 -2.41
CA GLU A 58 -3.93 -8.17 -1.78
C GLU A 58 -4.12 -6.89 -2.62
N MET A 59 -5.20 -6.18 -2.32
CA MET A 59 -5.53 -4.93 -2.98
C MET A 59 -4.57 -3.83 -2.57
N TYR A 60 -4.14 -3.03 -3.52
CA TYR A 60 -3.46 -1.77 -3.28
C TYR A 60 -4.40 -0.61 -3.63
N MET A 61 -4.31 0.46 -2.85
CA MET A 61 -5.04 1.70 -3.00
C MET A 61 -4.04 2.84 -3.20
N GLY A 62 -4.20 3.64 -4.27
CA GLY A 62 -3.38 4.81 -4.51
C GLY A 62 -3.80 5.60 -5.74
N GLU A 63 -3.06 6.67 -6.05
CA GLU A 63 -3.32 7.44 -7.25
C GLU A 63 -2.73 6.76 -8.50
N LEU A 64 -3.35 6.99 -9.66
CA LEU A 64 -2.78 6.53 -10.93
C LEU A 64 -1.42 7.18 -11.25
N LYS A 65 -1.19 8.39 -10.73
CA LYS A 65 0.10 9.07 -10.81
C LYS A 65 1.17 8.21 -10.14
N ASP A 66 0.92 7.80 -8.89
CA ASP A 66 1.88 7.02 -8.12
C ASP A 66 2.10 5.65 -8.77
N PHE A 67 1.03 4.99 -9.24
CA PHE A 67 1.15 3.75 -9.99
C PHE A 67 2.07 3.91 -11.22
N TYR A 68 1.85 4.96 -12.02
CA TYR A 68 2.63 5.23 -13.22
C TYR A 68 4.12 5.46 -12.88
N HIS A 69 4.41 6.34 -11.92
CA HIS A 69 5.78 6.67 -11.59
C HIS A 69 6.51 5.54 -10.87
N ARG A 70 5.79 4.72 -10.11
CA ARG A 70 6.38 3.62 -9.35
C ARG A 70 6.65 2.40 -10.23
N TYR A 71 5.66 1.96 -11.00
CA TYR A 71 5.74 0.65 -11.67
C TYR A 71 6.09 0.72 -13.15
N LEU A 72 5.93 1.87 -13.81
CA LEU A 72 6.23 2.02 -15.23
C LEU A 72 7.50 2.84 -15.47
N THR A 73 7.73 3.93 -14.72
CA THR A 73 8.96 4.72 -14.90
C THR A 73 10.06 4.42 -13.89
N GLY A 74 9.70 3.89 -12.71
CA GLY A 74 10.65 3.66 -11.61
C GLY A 74 11.17 4.95 -10.96
N GLU A 75 10.54 6.09 -11.23
CA GLU A 75 10.95 7.41 -10.70
C GLU A 75 10.48 7.62 -9.26
N LEU A 76 9.53 6.82 -8.78
CA LEU A 76 8.96 6.94 -7.44
C LEU A 76 9.34 5.73 -6.60
N ASP A 77 10.28 5.94 -5.68
CA ASP A 77 10.68 4.94 -4.69
C ASP A 77 9.77 5.02 -3.46
N LEU A 78 8.99 3.96 -3.26
CA LEU A 78 8.07 3.80 -2.14
C LEU A 78 8.16 2.36 -1.63
N SER A 79 7.99 2.21 -0.31
CA SER A 79 7.97 0.90 0.37
C SER A 79 7.14 -0.13 -0.40
N GLU A 80 7.59 -1.37 -0.49
CA GLU A 80 6.95 -2.43 -1.30
C GLU A 80 5.43 -2.50 -1.09
N ASN A 81 4.97 -2.46 0.15
CA ASN A 81 3.57 -2.55 0.53
C ASN A 81 2.87 -1.19 0.68
N PHE A 82 3.39 -0.12 0.07
CA PHE A 82 2.74 1.20 0.08
C PHE A 82 1.35 1.13 -0.54
N GLY A 83 0.32 1.51 0.22
CA GLY A 83 -1.08 1.45 -0.21
C GLY A 83 -1.70 0.04 -0.18
N LYS A 84 -0.94 -1.02 0.19
CA LYS A 84 -1.48 -2.38 0.35
C LYS A 84 -2.52 -2.38 1.47
N THR A 85 -3.68 -2.98 1.25
CA THR A 85 -4.64 -3.23 2.32
C THR A 85 -4.06 -4.17 3.37
N TRP A 86 -4.48 -4.03 4.62
CA TRP A 86 -4.09 -4.95 5.70
C TRP A 86 -4.90 -6.24 5.58
N SER A 87 -4.21 -7.38 5.54
CA SER A 87 -4.81 -8.71 5.68
C SER A 87 -4.88 -9.13 7.16
N ASN A 88 -5.59 -10.22 7.45
CA ASN A 88 -5.57 -10.81 8.80
C ASN A 88 -4.17 -11.34 9.15
N GLU A 89 -3.45 -11.88 8.17
CA GLU A 89 -2.06 -12.32 8.36
C GLU A 89 -1.15 -11.13 8.70
N ASP A 90 -1.31 -9.98 8.04
CA ASP A 90 -0.58 -8.76 8.40
C ASP A 90 -0.91 -8.34 9.85
N ASP A 91 -2.15 -8.54 10.32
CA ASP A 91 -2.57 -8.23 11.69
C ASP A 91 -2.00 -9.20 12.73
N ASP A 92 -1.92 -10.49 12.41
CA ASP A 92 -1.33 -11.51 13.28
C ASP A 92 0.17 -11.24 13.48
N ILE A 93 0.88 -10.98 12.38
CA ILE A 93 2.30 -10.60 12.40
C ILE A 93 2.51 -9.29 13.19
N LEU A 94 1.64 -8.30 12.97
CA LEU A 94 1.69 -7.04 13.69
C LEU A 94 1.53 -7.26 15.21
N TYR A 95 0.60 -8.11 15.62
CA TYR A 95 0.36 -8.44 17.03
C TYR A 95 1.60 -9.08 17.67
N ASP A 96 2.24 -10.03 16.99
CA ASP A 96 3.48 -10.66 17.46
C ASP A 96 4.61 -9.64 17.64
N MET A 97 4.78 -8.72 16.70
CA MET A 97 5.80 -7.67 16.79
C MET A 97 5.58 -6.70 17.93
N ILE A 98 4.32 -6.35 18.23
CA ILE A 98 3.96 -5.53 19.39
C ILE A 98 4.41 -6.23 20.68
N ASN A 99 4.13 -7.54 20.80
CA ASN A 99 4.53 -8.32 21.98
C ASN A 99 6.06 -8.44 22.11
N LEU A 100 6.78 -8.50 20.99
CA LEU A 100 8.24 -8.50 20.92
C LEU A 100 8.88 -7.12 21.11
N ALA A 101 8.11 -6.11 21.50
CA ALA A 101 8.57 -4.75 21.78
C ALA A 101 9.17 -4.03 20.57
N TYR A 102 8.70 -4.35 19.35
CA TYR A 102 9.16 -3.63 18.17
C TYR A 102 8.67 -2.19 18.18
N THR A 103 9.48 -1.29 17.60
CA THR A 103 9.09 0.09 17.32
C THR A 103 8.25 0.17 16.04
N CYS A 104 7.55 1.29 15.84
CA CYS A 104 6.78 1.52 14.61
C CYS A 104 7.66 1.43 13.35
N ARG A 105 8.90 1.94 13.40
CA ARG A 105 9.83 1.82 12.27
C ARG A 105 10.26 0.38 12.01
N GLN A 106 10.58 -0.38 13.04
CA GLN A 106 10.98 -1.79 12.87
C GLN A 106 9.85 -2.62 12.25
N ILE A 107 8.61 -2.41 12.70
CA ILE A 107 7.43 -3.05 12.12
C ILE A 107 7.26 -2.63 10.65
N ALA A 108 7.43 -1.34 10.37
CA ALA A 108 7.30 -0.81 9.01
C ALA A 108 8.34 -1.40 8.06
N ASP A 109 9.58 -1.54 8.51
CA ASP A 109 10.66 -2.15 7.75
C ASP A 109 10.37 -3.63 7.47
N GLU A 110 9.99 -4.40 8.49
CA GLU A 110 9.70 -5.83 8.36
C GLU A 110 8.48 -6.10 7.46
N LEU A 111 7.40 -5.33 7.65
CA LEU A 111 6.21 -5.41 6.80
C LEU A 111 6.40 -4.69 5.47
N LYS A 112 7.55 -4.06 5.22
CA LYS A 112 7.86 -3.23 4.04
C LYS A 112 6.77 -2.20 3.73
N ARG A 113 6.23 -1.59 4.78
CA ARG A 113 5.18 -0.57 4.73
C ARG A 113 5.78 0.79 5.10
N HIS A 114 5.05 1.85 4.80
CA HIS A 114 5.39 3.18 5.32
C HIS A 114 5.05 3.25 6.82
N PRO A 115 5.91 3.83 7.69
CA PRO A 115 5.67 3.94 9.14
C PRO A 115 4.31 4.54 9.50
N LYS A 116 3.91 5.61 8.81
CA LYS A 116 2.57 6.21 8.96
C LYS A 116 1.42 5.22 8.75
N SER A 117 1.55 4.27 7.81
CA SER A 117 0.52 3.25 7.60
C SER A 117 0.44 2.27 8.76
N VAL A 118 1.57 1.93 9.38
CA VAL A 118 1.65 1.11 10.59
C VAL A 118 1.05 1.87 11.77
N ALA A 119 1.45 3.12 11.99
CA ALA A 119 0.92 3.97 13.06
C ALA A 119 -0.61 4.10 13.00
N ILE A 120 -1.19 4.30 11.81
CA ILE A 120 -2.65 4.31 11.61
C ILE A 120 -3.27 2.95 11.94
N ARG A 121 -2.59 1.84 11.63
CA ARG A 121 -3.11 0.50 11.92
C ARG A 121 -3.08 0.19 13.41
N LEU A 122 -2.02 0.61 14.11
CA LEU A 122 -1.83 0.41 15.55
C LEU A 122 -2.97 1.00 16.39
N VAL A 123 -3.66 2.03 15.88
CA VAL A 123 -4.90 2.59 16.47
C VAL A 123 -5.93 1.53 16.83
N LYS A 124 -6.01 0.43 16.07
CA LYS A 124 -6.94 -0.67 16.37
C LYS A 124 -6.62 -1.43 17.66
N TYR A 125 -5.37 -1.36 18.11
CA TYR A 125 -4.89 -2.05 19.30
C TYR A 125 -4.77 -1.11 20.50
N PHE A 126 -5.04 0.18 20.30
CA PHE A 126 -5.18 1.14 21.38
C PHE A 126 -6.67 1.29 21.73
N ASP A 127 -7.01 1.27 23.01
CA ASP A 127 -8.37 1.54 23.48
C ASP A 127 -8.79 3.01 23.31
N ASP A 128 -7.88 3.87 22.88
CA ASP A 128 -8.11 5.29 22.67
C ASP A 128 -8.01 5.67 21.19
N GLU A 129 -9.16 5.91 20.57
CA GLU A 129 -9.27 6.39 19.19
C GLU A 129 -8.56 7.75 18.98
N THR A 130 -8.15 8.47 20.03
CA THR A 130 -7.41 9.73 19.90
C THR A 130 -5.90 9.55 19.76
N LEU A 131 -5.35 8.36 20.05
CA LEU A 131 -3.90 8.06 19.96
C LEU A 131 -3.34 8.22 18.54
N HIS A 132 -4.15 8.05 17.49
CA HIS A 132 -3.70 8.31 16.11
C HIS A 132 -3.25 9.76 15.86
N LYS A 133 -3.75 10.71 16.66
CA LYS A 133 -3.35 12.12 16.61
C LYS A 133 -2.13 12.41 17.48
N LEU A 134 -1.80 11.49 18.39
CA LEU A 134 -0.69 11.62 19.33
C LEU A 134 0.59 10.98 18.82
N LEU A 135 0.52 9.93 17.99
CA LEU A 135 1.69 9.30 17.39
C LEU A 135 2.36 10.21 16.35
N THR A 136 3.27 11.05 16.83
CA THR A 136 4.17 11.87 16.04
C THR A 136 5.38 11.05 15.57
N GLU A 137 6.10 11.54 14.55
CA GLU A 137 7.19 10.77 13.94
C GLU A 137 8.37 10.49 14.87
N ASP A 138 8.58 11.31 15.90
CA ASP A 138 9.54 11.10 16.99
C ASP A 138 9.17 9.90 17.87
N MET A 139 7.89 9.54 17.95
CA MET A 139 7.43 8.37 18.71
C MET A 139 7.60 7.06 17.93
N TYR A 140 7.98 7.10 16.65
CA TYR A 140 8.12 5.89 15.83
C TYR A 140 9.31 5.02 16.24
N ASP A 141 10.22 5.56 17.06
CA ASP A 141 11.40 4.89 17.59
C ASP A 141 11.20 4.38 19.03
N VAL A 142 10.02 4.57 19.62
CA VAL A 142 9.64 4.02 20.92
C VAL A 142 8.97 2.65 20.71
N PRO A 143 9.28 1.63 21.54
CA PRO A 143 8.59 0.34 21.49
C PRO A 143 7.09 0.52 21.58
N VAL A 144 6.33 -0.08 20.65
CA VAL A 144 4.88 0.16 20.55
C VAL A 144 4.15 -0.21 21.84
N ARG A 145 4.58 -1.29 22.50
CA ARG A 145 4.02 -1.70 23.79
C ARG A 145 4.24 -0.70 24.94
N GLU A 146 5.18 0.23 24.80
CA GLU A 146 5.42 1.32 25.77
C GLU A 146 4.60 2.57 25.43
N LEU A 147 4.07 2.64 24.20
CA LEU A 147 3.10 3.65 23.77
C LEU A 147 1.68 3.28 24.19
N VAL A 148 1.41 1.98 24.31
CA VAL A 148 0.24 1.46 25.01
C VAL A 148 0.61 1.45 26.50
N ASP A 149 0.26 2.46 27.29
CA ASP A 149 0.27 2.28 28.75
C ASP A 149 -0.77 1.18 29.07
N TRP A 150 -0.31 -0.07 29.16
CA TRP A 150 -1.10 -1.24 29.51
C TRP A 150 -1.72 -1.01 30.90
N ARG A 151 -3.03 -0.78 30.95
CA ARG A 151 -3.85 -1.02 32.14
C ARG A 151 -4.79 -2.17 31.88
#